data_AF-A0A9E1QQT2-F1
#
_entry.id   AF-A0A9E1QQT2-F1
#
_cell.length_a   1.000
_cell.length_b   1.000
_cell.length_c   1.000
_cell.angle_alpha   90.00
_cell.angle_beta   90.00
_cell.angle_gamma   90.00
#
_symmetry.space_group_name_H-M   'P 1'
#
loop_
_entity.id
_entity.type
_entity.pdbx_description
1 polymer ?
#
loop_
_entity_poly.entity_id
_entity_poly.type
_entity_poly.pdbx_seq_one_letter_code
_entity_poly.pdbx_strand_id
1 'polypeptide(L)'
;MFKYICVSGYGWSGSGACIDLLKEFDWFGAPDGEFRIAKDPHGLSDLEFSLVHNWDFIRNDVAIREFLNYCNMLSRETGIFKRVGKNFSKKLNVDFMQLSESYIDRLVDMTYYGDTFVHRYNISSVKSFVTKIRSKLGKNNAVQMYYSRPDEVKFLQETKSYLDGIFSNYINNYNIKYLLLDQAIPPTNIIRTMEYYRSSKLIIIDRDPRDIYCNMVRGNGLLGSDLIEEGSAIKYIKWHTLMRKMSKNDKNNKDILKKVIRLNFEDLVLDYDSSVAKIFDFIGVNGVHSQKYKFFNPNASAANIGLWKEYHNQEVMQEIANMIPEYCIDI
;
A
#
# COMPACT_ATOMS: atom_id res chain seq x y z
N MET A 1 10.50 -18.83 -10.62
CA MET A 1 9.83 -17.52 -10.58
C MET A 1 8.83 -17.55 -9.45
N PHE A 2 8.89 -16.60 -8.54
CA PHE A 2 7.97 -16.47 -7.41
C PHE A 2 6.66 -15.80 -7.85
N LYS A 3 5.62 -15.88 -7.01
CA LYS A 3 4.32 -15.24 -7.24
C LYS A 3 4.03 -14.24 -6.13
N TYR A 4 3.40 -13.12 -6.46
CA TYR A 4 2.94 -12.14 -5.47
C TYR A 4 1.55 -12.51 -4.96
N ILE A 5 1.38 -12.55 -3.65
CA ILE A 5 0.08 -12.63 -2.99
C ILE A 5 -0.07 -11.36 -2.17
N CYS A 6 -0.81 -10.39 -2.71
CA CYS A 6 -1.07 -9.13 -2.04
C CYS A 6 -2.27 -9.30 -1.10
N VAL A 7 -2.15 -8.77 0.10
CA VAL A 7 -3.25 -8.74 1.08
C VAL A 7 -3.52 -7.28 1.44
N SER A 8 -4.78 -6.85 1.36
CA SER A 8 -5.15 -5.47 1.64
C SER A 8 -6.45 -5.39 2.43
N GLY A 9 -6.70 -4.23 3.02
CA GLY A 9 -7.92 -3.94 3.77
C GLY A 9 -8.22 -2.44 3.76
N TYR A 10 -9.34 -2.06 4.35
CA TYR A 10 -9.89 -0.70 4.37
C TYR A 10 -9.50 0.14 5.61
N GLY A 11 -8.50 -0.31 6.39
CA GLY A 11 -8.07 0.32 7.64
C GLY A 11 -8.73 -0.35 8.86
N TRP A 12 -7.92 -0.91 9.76
CA TRP A 12 -8.36 -1.69 10.95
C TRP A 12 -9.26 -2.91 10.66
N SER A 13 -9.29 -3.36 9.40
CA SER A 13 -10.07 -4.51 8.92
C SER A 13 -9.35 -5.86 9.07
N GLY A 14 -8.09 -5.89 9.48
CA GLY A 14 -7.40 -7.15 9.78
C GLY A 14 -6.64 -7.80 8.62
N SER A 15 -6.13 -7.04 7.64
CA SER A 15 -5.25 -7.61 6.59
C SER A 15 -4.03 -8.34 7.18
N GLY A 16 -3.48 -7.82 8.29
CA GLY A 16 -2.39 -8.44 9.04
C GLY A 16 -2.71 -9.87 9.51
N ALA A 17 -3.97 -10.17 9.88
CA ALA A 17 -4.37 -11.52 10.29
C ALA A 17 -4.21 -12.54 9.16
N CYS A 18 -4.58 -12.15 7.93
CA CYS A 18 -4.38 -12.99 6.76
C CYS A 18 -2.90 -13.12 6.37
N ILE A 19 -2.09 -12.07 6.55
CA ILE A 19 -0.63 -12.14 6.37
C ILE A 19 -0.01 -13.13 7.37
N ASP A 20 -0.37 -13.01 8.64
CA ASP A 20 0.15 -13.89 9.70
C ASP A 20 -0.31 -15.33 9.51
N LEU A 21 -1.56 -15.57 9.11
CA LEU A 21 -2.04 -16.90 8.72
C LEU A 21 -1.20 -17.50 7.59
N LEU A 22 -0.98 -16.75 6.51
CA LEU A 22 -0.25 -17.27 5.34
C LEU A 22 1.24 -17.51 5.63
N LYS A 23 1.84 -16.79 6.57
CA LYS A 23 3.22 -17.03 7.03
C LYS A 23 3.40 -18.39 7.72
N GLU A 24 2.32 -19.06 8.11
CA GLU A 24 2.37 -20.38 8.76
C GLU A 24 2.60 -21.55 7.79
N PHE A 25 2.59 -21.27 6.48
CA PHE A 25 2.72 -22.27 5.43
C PHE A 25 4.09 -22.25 4.77
N ASP A 26 4.56 -23.44 4.39
CA ASP A 26 5.84 -23.58 3.71
C ASP A 26 5.90 -22.78 2.40
N TRP A 27 7.06 -22.17 2.13
CA TRP A 27 7.37 -21.39 0.93
C TRP A 27 6.64 -20.04 0.79
N PHE A 28 5.85 -19.65 1.80
CA PHE A 28 5.34 -18.29 1.94
C PHE A 28 6.33 -17.44 2.73
N GLY A 29 6.48 -16.17 2.34
CA GLY A 29 7.31 -15.22 3.09
C GLY A 29 6.78 -13.81 2.95
N ALA A 30 6.83 -13.04 4.03
CA ALA A 30 6.38 -11.66 4.08
C ALA A 30 7.51 -10.78 4.64
N PRO A 31 7.96 -9.73 3.92
CA PRO A 31 8.87 -8.76 4.50
C PRO A 31 8.17 -7.98 5.61
N ASP A 32 8.95 -7.52 6.60
CA ASP A 32 8.38 -6.82 7.75
C ASP A 32 7.78 -5.45 7.36
N GLY A 33 6.48 -5.31 7.62
CA GLY A 33 5.72 -4.08 7.44
C GLY A 33 5.09 -3.91 6.06
N GLU A 34 4.19 -2.93 5.95
CA GLU A 34 3.42 -2.67 4.73
C GLU A 34 4.28 -2.14 3.58
N PHE A 35 4.19 -2.78 2.41
CA PHE A 35 4.94 -2.41 1.20
C PHE A 35 4.04 -1.66 0.20
N ARG A 36 3.94 -0.33 0.34
CA ARG A 36 2.87 0.48 -0.28
C ARG A 36 3.31 1.30 -1.49
N ILE A 37 4.47 1.00 -2.08
CA ILE A 37 5.08 1.84 -3.12
C ILE A 37 4.18 2.06 -4.35
N ALA A 38 3.28 1.13 -4.63
CA ALA A 38 2.37 1.25 -5.77
C ALA A 38 1.24 2.28 -5.56
N LYS A 39 0.88 2.60 -4.31
CA LYS A 39 -0.37 3.30 -3.98
C LYS A 39 -0.23 4.56 -3.15
N ASP A 40 0.85 4.69 -2.38
CA ASP A 40 1.08 5.88 -1.58
C ASP A 40 1.47 7.07 -2.49
N PRO A 41 1.26 8.31 -2.03
CA PRO A 41 1.66 9.50 -2.77
C PRO A 41 3.13 9.47 -3.18
N HIS A 42 3.41 9.95 -4.40
CA HIS A 42 4.73 9.91 -5.03
C HIS A 42 5.23 8.49 -5.33
N GLY A 43 4.36 7.49 -5.23
CA GLY A 43 4.62 6.11 -5.60
C GLY A 43 4.53 5.86 -7.11
N LEU A 44 4.48 4.57 -7.48
CA LEU A 44 4.47 4.14 -8.89
C LEU A 44 3.25 4.66 -9.66
N SER A 45 2.06 4.69 -9.04
CA SER A 45 0.85 5.19 -9.71
C SER A 45 0.95 6.67 -10.10
N ASP A 46 1.55 7.51 -9.24
CA ASP A 46 1.73 8.94 -9.51
C ASP A 46 2.83 9.18 -10.55
N LEU A 47 3.90 8.38 -10.49
CA LEU A 47 4.98 8.39 -11.48
C LEU A 47 4.47 7.99 -12.87
N GLU A 48 3.74 6.88 -12.98
CA GLU A 48 3.11 6.42 -14.22
C GLU A 48 2.20 7.49 -14.80
N PHE A 49 1.32 8.04 -13.95
CA PHE A 49 0.37 9.05 -14.40
C PHE A 49 1.08 10.28 -14.98
N SER A 50 2.16 10.74 -14.34
CA SER A 50 2.92 11.91 -14.77
C SER A 50 3.74 11.65 -16.04
N LEU A 51 4.37 10.48 -16.16
CA LEU A 51 5.26 10.15 -17.28
C LEU A 51 4.55 9.60 -18.52
N VAL A 52 3.38 8.97 -18.34
CA VAL A 52 2.67 8.23 -19.40
C VAL A 52 1.35 8.91 -19.78
N HIS A 53 0.47 9.16 -18.81
CA HIS A 53 -0.92 9.52 -19.12
C HIS A 53 -1.22 11.02 -19.14
N ASN A 54 -0.53 11.82 -18.33
CA ASN A 54 -0.74 13.25 -18.19
C ASN A 54 0.58 13.99 -18.33
N TRP A 55 1.26 13.65 -19.42
CA TRP A 55 2.61 14.10 -19.71
C TRP A 55 2.69 15.61 -19.90
N ASP A 56 3.64 16.22 -19.19
CA ASP A 56 4.03 17.62 -19.37
C ASP A 56 5.52 17.76 -19.04
N PHE A 57 6.23 18.57 -19.83
CA PHE A 57 7.70 18.65 -19.76
C PHE A 57 8.23 19.13 -18.40
N ILE A 58 7.48 19.94 -17.65
CA ILE A 58 7.87 20.42 -16.32
C ILE A 58 7.56 19.35 -15.26
N ARG A 59 6.47 18.62 -15.43
CA ARG A 59 5.98 17.63 -14.46
C ARG A 59 6.88 16.41 -14.33
N ASN A 60 7.53 15.99 -15.41
CA ASN A 60 8.35 14.77 -15.42
C ASN A 60 9.47 14.83 -14.38
N ASP A 61 10.23 15.93 -14.38
CA ASP A 61 11.33 16.13 -13.45
C ASP A 61 10.83 16.18 -11.99
N VAL A 62 9.71 16.86 -11.74
CA VAL A 62 9.11 16.92 -10.40
C VAL A 62 8.67 15.53 -9.94
N ALA A 63 7.95 14.79 -10.78
CA ALA A 63 7.46 13.45 -10.46
C ALA A 63 8.60 12.46 -10.16
N ILE A 64 9.67 12.48 -10.97
CA ILE A 64 10.86 11.64 -10.76
C ILE A 64 11.55 11.99 -9.44
N ARG A 65 11.71 13.28 -9.12
CA ARG A 65 12.32 13.70 -7.85
C ARG A 65 11.49 13.31 -6.65
N GLU A 66 10.18 13.51 -6.69
CA GLU A 66 9.29 13.12 -5.60
C GLU A 66 9.30 11.59 -5.41
N PHE A 67 9.31 10.82 -6.50
CA PHE A 67 9.46 9.37 -6.43
C PHE A 67 10.79 8.94 -5.81
N LEU A 68 11.92 9.54 -6.20
CA LEU A 68 13.23 9.23 -5.60
C LEU A 68 13.31 9.66 -4.13
N ASN A 69 12.71 10.80 -3.76
CA ASN A 69 12.60 11.24 -2.37
C ASN A 69 11.78 10.25 -1.53
N TYR A 70 10.67 9.76 -2.08
CA TYR A 70 9.85 8.73 -1.45
C TYR A 70 10.61 7.41 -1.31
N CYS A 71 11.32 6.95 -2.35
CA CYS A 71 12.18 5.78 -2.31
C CYS A 71 13.30 5.91 -1.25
N ASN A 72 13.86 7.11 -1.06
CA ASN A 72 14.86 7.34 -0.02
C ASN A 72 14.27 7.20 1.38
N MET A 73 13.03 7.63 1.58
CA MET A 73 12.29 7.38 2.82
C MET A 73 12.03 5.88 3.02
N LEU A 74 11.65 5.15 1.97
CA LEU A 74 11.45 3.71 2.02
C LEU A 74 12.74 2.94 2.35
N SER A 75 13.85 3.35 1.75
CA SER A 75 15.18 2.74 1.90
C SER A 75 15.74 2.90 3.32
N ARG A 76 15.73 4.13 3.84
CA ARG A 76 16.48 4.48 5.06
C ARG A 76 15.87 3.91 6.34
N GLU A 77 16.72 3.77 7.35
CA GLU A 77 16.32 3.43 8.71
C GLU A 77 15.46 4.52 9.37
N THR A 78 14.64 4.10 10.32
CA THR A 78 13.90 4.98 11.23
C THR A 78 14.53 4.94 12.63
N GLY A 79 14.34 5.99 13.43
CA GLY A 79 14.86 6.08 14.80
C GLY A 79 14.56 7.44 15.42
N ILE A 80 14.75 7.57 16.74
CA ILE A 80 14.36 8.76 17.52
C ILE A 80 14.99 10.05 16.98
N PHE A 81 16.27 9.99 16.60
CA PHE A 81 17.02 11.13 16.04
C PHE A 81 17.14 11.09 14.51
N LYS A 82 16.44 10.17 13.85
CA LYS A 82 16.44 10.03 12.40
C LYS A 82 15.09 10.48 11.84
N ARG A 83 15.08 10.93 10.60
CA ARG A 83 13.81 11.14 9.90
C ARG A 83 13.11 9.79 9.71
N VAL A 84 11.78 9.81 9.66
CA VAL A 84 10.96 8.60 9.43
C VAL A 84 11.47 7.85 8.19
N GLY A 85 11.54 6.53 8.29
CA GLY A 85 11.88 5.63 7.19
C GLY A 85 11.25 4.25 7.37
N LYS A 86 11.33 3.40 6.33
CA LYS A 86 10.77 2.03 6.37
C LYS A 86 11.81 0.92 6.50
N ASN A 87 13.09 1.27 6.35
CA ASN A 87 14.23 0.37 6.45
C ASN A 87 14.19 -0.81 5.47
N PHE A 88 13.63 -0.61 4.27
CA PHE A 88 13.47 -1.70 3.31
C PHE A 88 14.80 -2.22 2.76
N SER A 89 15.84 -1.38 2.68
CA SER A 89 17.18 -1.83 2.26
C SER A 89 17.71 -2.96 3.14
N LYS A 90 17.59 -2.80 4.47
CA LYS A 90 18.01 -3.84 5.42
C LYS A 90 17.06 -5.03 5.43
N LYS A 91 15.74 -4.79 5.46
CA LYS A 91 14.73 -5.85 5.54
C LYS A 91 14.74 -6.78 4.32
N LEU A 92 15.03 -6.23 3.14
CA LEU A 92 15.03 -6.96 1.87
C LEU A 92 16.45 -7.36 1.42
N ASN A 93 17.47 -6.94 2.17
CA ASN A 93 18.89 -7.19 1.86
C ASN A 93 19.27 -6.73 0.43
N VAL A 94 18.92 -5.49 0.09
CA VAL A 94 19.20 -4.86 -1.20
C VAL A 94 19.62 -3.40 -0.99
N ASP A 95 20.35 -2.84 -1.96
CA ASP A 95 20.46 -1.39 -2.07
C ASP A 95 19.19 -0.85 -2.77
N PHE A 96 18.19 -0.53 -1.95
CA PHE A 96 16.90 -0.07 -2.47
C PHE A 96 17.04 1.19 -3.31
N MET A 97 17.88 2.15 -2.88
CA MET A 97 18.03 3.41 -3.60
C MET A 97 18.74 3.24 -4.92
N GLN A 98 19.81 2.44 -4.96
CA GLN A 98 20.50 2.15 -6.22
C GLN A 98 19.56 1.47 -7.22
N LEU A 99 18.70 0.56 -6.77
CA LEU A 99 17.68 -0.06 -7.62
C LEU A 99 16.65 0.96 -8.12
N SER A 100 16.23 1.91 -7.28
CA SER A 100 15.30 2.98 -7.65
C SER A 100 15.91 3.94 -8.68
N GLU A 101 17.16 4.36 -8.48
CA GLU A 101 17.90 5.23 -9.41
C GLU A 101 18.09 4.53 -10.76
N SER A 102 18.54 3.27 -10.74
CA SER A 102 18.69 2.47 -11.96
C SER A 102 17.36 2.28 -12.71
N TYR A 103 16.25 2.17 -11.99
CA TYR A 103 14.91 2.10 -12.58
C TYR A 103 14.54 3.42 -13.27
N ILE A 104 14.76 4.56 -12.62
CA ILE A 104 14.56 5.88 -13.23
C ILE A 104 15.42 6.06 -14.47
N ASP A 105 16.70 5.68 -14.42
CA ASP A 105 17.61 5.80 -15.57
C ASP A 105 17.11 5.04 -16.81
N ARG A 106 16.43 3.90 -16.63
CA ARG A 106 15.84 3.15 -17.74
C ARG A 106 14.58 3.81 -18.32
N LEU A 107 13.89 4.64 -17.55
CA LEU A 107 12.73 5.41 -17.99
C LEU A 107 13.11 6.77 -18.60
N VAL A 108 14.23 7.35 -18.20
CA VAL A 108 14.69 8.68 -18.64
C VAL A 108 15.25 8.60 -20.06
N ASP A 109 14.85 9.54 -20.91
CA ASP A 109 15.34 9.63 -22.28
C ASP A 109 16.58 10.55 -22.37
N MET A 110 16.60 11.61 -21.56
CA MET A 110 17.78 12.46 -21.41
C MET A 110 17.77 13.22 -20.08
N THR A 111 18.96 13.69 -19.68
CA THR A 111 19.09 14.70 -18.62
C THR A 111 19.62 16.01 -19.20
N TYR A 112 19.22 17.13 -18.62
CA TYR A 112 19.63 18.46 -19.07
C TYR A 112 19.77 19.41 -17.89
N TYR A 113 20.56 20.47 -18.01
CA TYR A 113 20.62 21.49 -16.97
C TYR A 113 19.56 22.56 -17.21
N GLY A 114 18.69 22.79 -16.22
CA GLY A 114 17.63 23.80 -16.29
C GLY A 114 17.42 24.53 -14.97
N ASP A 115 16.98 25.78 -15.06
CA ASP A 115 16.59 26.61 -13.91
C ASP A 115 15.09 26.92 -14.02
N THR A 116 14.26 26.15 -13.33
CA THR A 116 12.81 26.28 -13.36
C THR A 116 12.26 26.80 -12.04
N PHE A 117 11.20 27.62 -12.12
CA PHE A 117 10.56 28.19 -10.94
C PHE A 117 9.87 27.13 -10.06
N VAL A 118 9.48 25.97 -10.62
CA VAL A 118 8.80 24.90 -9.87
C VAL A 118 9.70 24.33 -8.75
N HIS A 119 11.02 24.32 -8.94
CA HIS A 119 11.98 23.90 -7.90
C HIS A 119 12.09 24.88 -6.74
N ARG A 120 11.44 26.05 -6.85
CA ARG A 120 11.50 27.12 -5.85
C ARG A 120 10.21 27.23 -5.03
N TYR A 121 9.19 26.42 -5.29
CA TYR A 121 7.91 26.47 -4.55
C TYR A 121 8.07 26.13 -3.07
N ASN A 122 8.85 25.09 -2.76
CA ASN A 122 8.96 24.54 -1.41
C ASN A 122 10.35 24.72 -0.77
N ILE A 123 11.18 25.63 -1.29
CA ILE A 123 12.50 25.90 -0.70
C ILE A 123 12.38 26.84 0.51
N SER A 124 13.26 26.66 1.49
CA SER A 124 13.30 27.55 2.66
C SER A 124 13.63 28.99 2.29
N SER A 125 13.22 29.95 3.13
CA SER A 125 13.52 31.38 2.94
C SER A 125 15.02 31.66 2.78
N VAL A 126 15.87 30.92 3.50
CA VAL A 126 17.33 31.00 3.38
C VAL A 126 17.79 30.54 1.99
N LYS A 127 17.33 29.37 1.52
CA LYS A 127 17.70 28.87 0.19
C LYS A 127 17.17 29.78 -0.92
N SER A 128 15.98 30.35 -0.75
CA SER A 128 15.40 31.35 -1.66
C SER A 128 16.25 32.61 -1.73
N PHE A 129 16.66 33.14 -0.57
CA PHE A 129 17.56 34.29 -0.49
C PHE A 129 18.89 34.02 -1.20
N VAL A 130 19.54 32.89 -0.91
CA VAL A 130 20.80 32.49 -1.55
C VAL A 130 20.64 32.40 -3.08
N THR A 131 19.56 31.78 -3.56
CA THR A 131 19.28 31.64 -4.99
C THR A 131 19.13 33.01 -5.67
N LYS A 132 18.41 33.95 -5.03
CA LYS A 132 18.24 35.32 -5.52
C LYS A 132 19.57 36.09 -5.57
N ILE A 133 20.41 35.96 -4.54
CA ILE A 133 21.74 36.60 -4.52
C ILE A 133 22.63 36.02 -5.63
N ARG A 134 22.64 34.70 -5.81
CA ARG A 134 23.39 34.06 -6.91
C ARG A 134 22.97 34.61 -8.27
N SER A 135 21.66 34.72 -8.53
CA SER A 135 21.16 35.32 -9.78
C SER A 135 21.59 36.77 -9.95
N LYS A 136 21.54 37.60 -8.89
CA LYS A 136 22.01 38.99 -8.94
C LYS A 136 23.50 39.11 -9.26
N LEU A 137 24.30 38.12 -8.83
CA LEU A 137 25.74 38.05 -9.11
C LEU A 137 26.05 37.39 -10.47
N GLY A 138 25.05 37.16 -11.33
CA GLY A 138 25.23 36.52 -12.63
C GLY A 138 25.58 35.02 -12.56
N LYS A 139 25.43 34.38 -11.40
CA LYS A 139 25.71 32.94 -11.24
C LYS A 139 24.53 32.11 -11.70
N ASN A 140 24.82 31.02 -12.41
CA ASN A 140 23.82 30.05 -12.84
C ASN A 140 23.26 29.25 -11.64
N ASN A 141 21.95 29.06 -11.61
CA ASN A 141 21.23 28.23 -10.64
C ASN A 141 20.65 26.96 -11.27
N ALA A 142 20.97 26.68 -12.54
CA ALA A 142 20.54 25.48 -13.22
C ALA A 142 20.99 24.23 -12.46
N VAL A 143 20.07 23.28 -12.36
CA VAL A 143 20.30 21.95 -11.79
C VAL A 143 20.05 20.92 -12.87
N GLN A 144 20.66 19.74 -12.73
CA GLN A 144 20.36 18.63 -13.63
C GLN A 144 18.89 18.23 -13.47
N MET A 145 18.18 18.14 -14.58
CA MET A 145 16.76 17.82 -14.70
C MET A 145 16.55 16.58 -15.54
N TYR A 146 15.41 15.91 -15.34
CA TYR A 146 15.02 14.72 -16.09
C TYR A 146 14.03 15.04 -17.21
N TYR A 147 14.24 14.43 -18.36
CA TYR A 147 13.28 14.38 -19.46
C TYR A 147 12.94 12.92 -19.76
N SER A 148 11.67 12.55 -19.62
CA SER A 148 11.21 11.18 -19.70
C SER A 148 9.81 11.14 -20.31
N ARG A 149 9.61 10.28 -21.30
CA ARG A 149 8.31 10.00 -21.93
C ARG A 149 8.22 8.53 -22.37
N PRO A 150 8.32 7.57 -21.44
CA PRO A 150 8.09 6.16 -21.77
C PRO A 150 6.65 5.97 -22.24
N ASP A 151 6.43 5.03 -23.15
CA ASP A 151 5.08 4.50 -23.37
C ASP A 151 4.68 3.57 -22.21
N GLU A 152 3.40 3.21 -22.16
CA GLU A 152 2.83 2.35 -21.12
C GLU A 152 3.51 0.98 -21.07
N VAL A 153 3.87 0.42 -22.23
CA VAL A 153 4.53 -0.90 -22.32
C VAL A 153 5.90 -0.86 -21.67
N LYS A 154 6.73 0.12 -22.02
CA LYS A 154 8.05 0.34 -21.43
C LYS A 154 7.94 0.59 -19.94
N PHE A 155 7.05 1.48 -19.50
CA PHE A 155 6.87 1.79 -18.08
C PHE A 155 6.52 0.54 -17.27
N LEU A 156 5.52 -0.23 -17.71
CA LEU A 156 5.09 -1.44 -17.01
C LEU A 156 6.17 -2.52 -16.99
N GLN A 157 6.90 -2.71 -18.09
CA GLN A 157 7.99 -3.68 -18.16
C GLN A 157 9.13 -3.34 -17.20
N GLU A 158 9.54 -2.08 -17.16
CA GLU A 158 10.60 -1.60 -16.27
C GLU A 158 10.16 -1.62 -14.81
N THR A 159 8.90 -1.29 -14.53
CA THR A 159 8.31 -1.36 -13.18
C THR A 159 8.31 -2.78 -12.65
N LYS A 160 7.86 -3.75 -13.46
CA LYS A 160 7.87 -5.18 -13.09
C LYS A 160 9.27 -5.65 -12.76
N SER A 161 10.25 -5.29 -13.60
CA SER A 161 11.64 -5.69 -13.41
C SER A 161 12.28 -5.02 -12.19
N TYR A 162 11.91 -3.78 -11.90
CA TYR A 162 12.31 -3.06 -10.70
C TYR A 162 11.78 -3.74 -9.42
N LEU A 163 10.48 -4.04 -9.36
CA LEU A 163 9.88 -4.71 -8.20
C LEU A 163 10.45 -6.12 -8.01
N ASP A 164 10.63 -6.89 -9.09
CA ASP A 164 11.27 -8.21 -9.01
C ASP A 164 12.72 -8.10 -8.50
N GLY A 165 13.45 -7.07 -8.92
CA GLY A 165 14.80 -6.78 -8.43
C GLY A 165 14.83 -6.47 -6.93
N ILE A 166 13.91 -5.65 -6.43
CA ILE A 166 13.80 -5.30 -5.00
C ILE A 166 13.65 -6.55 -4.11
N PHE A 167 12.89 -7.54 -4.54
CA PHE A 167 12.60 -8.72 -3.72
C PHE A 167 13.53 -9.91 -3.97
N SER A 168 14.31 -9.89 -5.05
CA SER A 168 15.13 -11.02 -5.49
C SER A 168 16.01 -11.63 -4.40
N ASN A 169 16.78 -10.81 -3.68
CA ASN A 169 17.66 -11.27 -2.60
C ASN A 169 16.86 -11.85 -1.43
N TYR A 170 15.79 -11.17 -1.00
CA TYR A 170 14.91 -11.65 0.06
C TYR A 170 14.34 -13.04 -0.29
N ILE A 171 13.85 -13.20 -1.52
CA ILE A 171 13.27 -14.46 -1.99
C ILE A 171 14.29 -15.59 -2.01
N ASN A 172 15.51 -15.32 -2.52
CA ASN A 172 16.56 -16.33 -2.59
C ASN A 172 17.04 -16.74 -1.19
N ASN A 173 17.21 -15.79 -0.28
CA ASN A 173 17.70 -16.04 1.08
C ASN A 173 16.74 -16.93 1.90
N TYR A 174 15.44 -16.79 1.69
CA TYR A 174 14.40 -17.52 2.43
C TYR A 174 13.73 -18.64 1.62
N ASN A 175 14.21 -18.92 0.40
CA ASN A 175 13.64 -19.92 -0.51
C ASN A 175 12.11 -19.77 -0.71
N ILE A 176 11.67 -18.53 -0.96
CA ILE A 176 10.25 -18.17 -1.05
C ILE A 176 9.70 -18.49 -2.45
N LYS A 177 8.50 -19.09 -2.50
CA LYS A 177 7.73 -19.26 -3.75
C LYS A 177 6.58 -18.28 -3.85
N TYR A 178 6.00 -17.88 -2.72
CA TYR A 178 4.87 -16.96 -2.62
C TYR A 178 5.25 -15.78 -1.73
N LEU A 179 5.51 -14.64 -2.36
CA LEU A 179 5.81 -13.40 -1.65
C LEU A 179 4.52 -12.73 -1.22
N LEU A 180 4.32 -12.63 0.09
CA LEU A 180 3.19 -11.95 0.71
C LEU A 180 3.51 -10.46 0.81
N LEU A 181 2.63 -9.60 0.30
CA LEU A 181 2.77 -8.15 0.45
C LEU A 181 1.53 -7.55 1.12
N ASP A 182 1.71 -7.02 2.33
CA ASP A 182 0.66 -6.31 3.03
C ASP A 182 0.50 -4.89 2.46
N GLN A 183 -0.75 -4.53 2.17
CA GLN A 183 -1.18 -3.22 1.68
C GLN A 183 -0.53 -2.78 0.35
N ALA A 184 0.01 -3.69 -0.46
CA ALA A 184 0.65 -3.33 -1.73
C ALA A 184 -0.31 -2.82 -2.82
N ILE A 185 -1.51 -3.40 -2.90
CA ILE A 185 -2.53 -3.05 -3.90
C ILE A 185 -3.74 -2.42 -3.18
N PRO A 186 -4.15 -1.18 -3.49
CA PRO A 186 -5.33 -0.57 -2.89
C PRO A 186 -6.60 -1.31 -3.32
N PRO A 187 -7.56 -1.54 -2.40
CA PRO A 187 -8.87 -2.10 -2.76
C PRO A 187 -9.73 -1.22 -3.68
N THR A 188 -9.30 0.01 -3.96
CA THR A 188 -10.04 1.04 -4.72
C THR A 188 -9.50 1.32 -6.12
N ASN A 189 -8.29 0.85 -6.44
CA ASN A 189 -7.63 1.02 -7.74
C ASN A 189 -6.84 -0.24 -8.08
N ILE A 190 -7.55 -1.35 -8.26
CA ILE A 190 -6.97 -2.70 -8.32
C ILE A 190 -6.28 -2.92 -9.66
N ILE A 191 -6.97 -2.67 -10.79
CA ILE A 191 -6.49 -3.03 -12.13
C ILE A 191 -5.09 -2.47 -12.38
N ARG A 192 -4.96 -1.15 -12.28
CA ARG A 192 -3.72 -0.42 -12.59
C ARG A 192 -2.56 -0.87 -11.71
N THR A 193 -2.78 -0.87 -10.40
CA THR A 193 -1.69 -1.19 -9.46
C THR A 193 -1.31 -2.66 -9.46
N MET A 194 -2.24 -3.55 -9.79
CA MET A 194 -1.97 -4.98 -9.93
C MET A 194 -1.10 -5.27 -11.16
N GLU A 195 -1.14 -4.44 -12.21
CA GLU A 195 -0.30 -4.61 -13.40
C GLU A 195 1.19 -4.42 -13.14
N TYR A 196 1.58 -3.74 -12.06
CA TYR A 196 2.99 -3.58 -11.68
C TYR A 196 3.63 -4.88 -11.20
N TYR A 197 2.83 -5.82 -10.68
CA TYR A 197 3.32 -7.06 -10.08
C TYR A 197 3.14 -8.23 -11.05
N ARG A 198 4.20 -9.00 -11.30
CA ARG A 198 4.11 -10.18 -12.18
C ARG A 198 3.31 -11.30 -11.52
N SER A 199 2.25 -11.77 -12.17
CA SER A 199 1.48 -12.96 -11.70
C SER A 199 0.96 -12.82 -10.27
N SER A 200 0.31 -11.70 -9.96
CA SER A 200 -0.24 -11.40 -8.64
C SER A 200 -1.67 -11.91 -8.43
N LYS A 201 -1.99 -12.23 -7.18
CA LYS A 201 -3.35 -12.37 -6.66
C LYS A 201 -3.57 -11.38 -5.52
N LEU A 202 -4.81 -10.96 -5.31
CA LEU A 202 -5.20 -10.03 -4.25
C LEU A 202 -6.23 -10.67 -3.33
N ILE A 203 -5.97 -10.64 -2.03
CA ILE A 203 -6.91 -10.98 -0.97
C ILE A 203 -7.30 -9.68 -0.26
N ILE A 204 -8.58 -9.34 -0.26
CA ILE A 204 -9.09 -8.18 0.45
C ILE A 204 -9.78 -8.69 1.72
N ILE A 205 -9.30 -8.22 2.87
CA ILE A 205 -9.93 -8.48 4.17
C ILE A 205 -10.78 -7.29 4.53
N ASP A 206 -12.05 -7.57 4.81
CA ASP A 206 -13.02 -6.63 5.37
C ASP A 206 -13.40 -7.07 6.79
N ARG A 207 -14.19 -6.26 7.49
CA ARG A 207 -14.57 -6.50 8.89
C ARG A 207 -15.85 -5.76 9.23
N ASP A 208 -16.57 -6.24 10.25
CA ASP A 208 -17.77 -5.56 10.74
C ASP A 208 -17.49 -4.06 11.01
N PRO A 209 -18.28 -3.15 10.42
CA PRO A 209 -18.08 -1.71 10.55
C PRO A 209 -18.15 -1.24 12.01
N ARG A 210 -18.92 -1.90 12.86
CA ARG A 210 -19.07 -1.51 14.27
C ARG A 210 -17.79 -1.83 15.06
N ASP A 211 -17.14 -2.96 14.77
CA ASP A 211 -15.83 -3.31 15.36
C ASP A 211 -14.69 -2.43 14.84
N ILE A 212 -14.73 -2.05 13.56
CA ILE A 212 -13.79 -1.06 13.02
C ILE A 212 -13.96 0.28 13.75
N TYR A 213 -15.20 0.75 13.93
CA TYR A 213 -15.49 1.99 14.66
C TYR A 213 -14.90 1.96 16.07
N CYS A 214 -15.18 0.90 16.84
CA CYS A 214 -14.67 0.73 18.19
C CYS A 214 -13.14 0.79 18.25
N ASN A 215 -12.45 0.16 17.29
CA ASN A 215 -11.00 0.19 17.21
C ASN A 215 -10.43 1.55 16.83
N MET A 216 -11.08 2.28 15.90
CA MET A 216 -10.64 3.63 15.54
C MET A 216 -10.72 4.57 16.74
N VAL A 217 -11.84 4.56 17.46
CA VAL A 217 -12.02 5.37 18.68
C VAL A 217 -10.97 4.98 19.72
N ARG A 218 -10.85 3.68 20.04
CA ARG A 218 -9.88 3.19 21.04
C ARG A 218 -8.44 3.55 20.71
N GLY A 219 -8.05 3.44 19.44
CA GLY A 219 -6.69 3.67 18.98
C GLY A 219 -6.37 5.12 18.62
N ASN A 220 -7.37 6.01 18.65
CA ASN A 220 -7.27 7.39 18.15
C ASN A 220 -6.66 7.47 16.72
N GLY A 221 -6.94 6.47 15.90
CA GLY A 221 -6.32 6.28 14.59
C GLY A 221 -7.29 6.60 13.45
N LEU A 222 -6.78 7.12 12.34
CA LEU A 222 -7.58 7.57 11.20
C LEU A 222 -8.62 8.62 11.64
N LEU A 223 -9.91 8.30 11.58
CA LEU A 223 -10.98 9.18 12.04
C LEU A 223 -11.18 9.16 13.55
N GLY A 224 -10.50 8.27 14.29
CA GLY A 224 -10.72 8.02 15.72
C GLY A 224 -10.84 9.27 16.58
N SER A 225 -10.01 10.28 16.36
CA SER A 225 -10.03 11.55 17.11
C SER A 225 -11.30 12.37 16.91
N ASP A 226 -11.91 12.25 15.72
CA ASP A 226 -13.12 12.96 15.31
C ASP A 226 -14.39 12.17 15.64
N LEU A 227 -14.27 10.88 15.98
CA LEU A 227 -15.40 9.99 16.30
C LEU A 227 -15.83 10.03 17.78
N ILE A 228 -15.15 10.83 18.61
CA ILE A 228 -15.46 11.01 20.03
C ILE A 228 -16.58 12.06 20.22
N GLU A 229 -16.85 12.88 19.20
CA GLU A 229 -17.85 13.95 19.23
C GLU A 229 -19.27 13.46 18.85
N GLU A 230 -20.30 14.26 19.15
CA GLU A 230 -21.68 14.01 18.71
C GLU A 230 -21.80 13.98 17.17
N GLY A 231 -22.60 13.06 16.63
CA GLY A 231 -22.76 12.87 15.16
C GLY A 231 -21.61 12.12 14.47
N SER A 232 -20.74 11.46 15.24
CA SER A 232 -19.62 10.65 14.77
C SER A 232 -20.01 9.50 13.82
N ALA A 233 -21.18 8.89 14.03
CA ALA A 233 -21.68 7.78 13.22
C ALA A 233 -21.80 8.16 11.74
N ILE A 234 -22.40 9.32 11.42
CA ILE A 234 -22.62 9.76 10.03
C ILE A 234 -21.30 9.95 9.28
N LYS A 235 -20.31 10.61 9.91
CA LYS A 235 -18.99 10.82 9.32
C LYS A 235 -18.31 9.48 9.06
N TYR A 236 -18.37 8.58 10.03
CA TYR A 236 -17.83 7.23 9.91
C TYR A 236 -18.49 6.43 8.79
N ILE A 237 -19.82 6.37 8.75
CA ILE A 237 -20.59 5.65 7.72
C ILE A 237 -20.24 6.17 6.33
N LYS A 238 -20.13 7.49 6.17
CA LYS A 238 -19.73 8.12 4.92
C LYS A 238 -18.32 7.69 4.52
N TRP A 239 -17.36 7.74 5.44
CA TRP A 239 -15.99 7.30 5.18
C TRP A 239 -15.92 5.81 4.83
N HIS A 240 -16.59 4.95 5.61
CA HIS A 240 -16.64 3.50 5.44
C HIS A 240 -17.17 3.13 4.05
N THR A 241 -18.29 3.74 3.65
CA THR A 241 -18.93 3.53 2.37
C THR A 241 -18.07 4.06 1.21
N LEU A 242 -17.46 5.24 1.35
CA LEU A 242 -16.60 5.81 0.30
C LEU A 242 -15.34 4.97 0.06
N MET A 243 -14.73 4.42 1.11
CA MET A 243 -13.55 3.55 0.99
C MET A 243 -13.83 2.24 0.27
N ARG A 244 -15.08 1.76 0.29
CA ARG A 244 -15.49 0.52 -0.40
C ARG A 244 -16.03 0.77 -1.80
N LYS A 245 -16.11 2.03 -2.24
CA LYS A 245 -16.44 2.34 -3.64
C LYS A 245 -15.24 2.03 -4.53
N MET A 246 -15.33 0.90 -5.23
CA MET A 246 -14.41 0.56 -6.31
C MET A 246 -14.50 1.55 -7.47
N SER A 247 -13.36 1.77 -8.16
CA SER A 247 -13.35 2.53 -9.41
C SER A 247 -14.25 1.88 -10.47
N LYS A 248 -14.78 2.70 -11.41
CA LYS A 248 -15.60 2.19 -12.52
C LYS A 248 -14.84 1.16 -13.37
N ASN A 249 -13.54 1.38 -13.56
CA ASN A 249 -12.69 0.47 -14.32
C ASN A 249 -12.59 -0.89 -13.63
N ASP A 250 -12.34 -0.91 -12.32
CA ASP A 250 -12.22 -2.15 -11.54
C ASP A 250 -13.49 -3.01 -11.60
N LYS A 251 -14.67 -2.38 -11.59
CA LYS A 251 -15.95 -3.10 -11.65
C LYS A 251 -16.18 -3.84 -12.96
N ASN A 252 -15.62 -3.36 -14.07
CA ASN A 252 -15.93 -3.87 -15.41
C ASN A 252 -14.92 -4.91 -15.91
N ASN A 253 -13.75 -5.06 -15.28
CA ASN A 253 -12.71 -5.99 -15.73
C ASN A 253 -12.85 -7.38 -15.07
N LYS A 254 -13.66 -8.24 -15.67
CA LYS A 254 -13.96 -9.59 -15.13
C LYS A 254 -12.71 -10.46 -14.96
N ASP A 255 -11.70 -10.33 -15.81
CA ASP A 255 -10.51 -11.19 -15.73
C ASP A 255 -9.57 -10.81 -14.58
N ILE A 256 -9.43 -9.52 -14.31
CA ILE A 256 -8.72 -9.05 -13.12
C ILE A 256 -9.48 -9.41 -11.86
N LEU A 257 -10.81 -9.30 -11.86
CA LEU A 257 -11.63 -9.67 -10.70
C LEU A 257 -11.53 -11.16 -10.34
N LYS A 258 -11.24 -12.07 -11.28
CA LYS A 258 -10.93 -13.49 -10.98
C LYS A 258 -9.65 -13.67 -10.16
N LYS A 259 -8.78 -12.64 -10.13
CA LYS A 259 -7.55 -12.61 -9.32
C LYS A 259 -7.74 -11.89 -7.98
N VAL A 260 -8.98 -11.66 -7.58
CA VAL A 260 -9.34 -10.99 -6.32
C VAL A 260 -10.33 -11.85 -5.54
N ILE A 261 -10.08 -12.07 -4.26
CA ILE A 261 -11.10 -12.56 -3.32
C ILE A 261 -11.33 -11.56 -2.20
N ARG A 262 -12.53 -11.63 -1.62
CA ARG A 262 -12.91 -10.88 -0.43
C ARG A 262 -13.30 -11.86 0.67
N LEU A 263 -12.80 -11.60 1.88
CA LEU A 263 -13.10 -12.36 3.10
C LEU A 263 -13.35 -11.37 4.22
N ASN A 264 -14.13 -11.78 5.22
CA ASN A 264 -14.26 -11.02 6.45
C ASN A 264 -13.25 -11.52 7.49
N PHE A 265 -12.77 -10.63 8.36
CA PHE A 265 -11.92 -10.98 9.49
C PHE A 265 -12.61 -12.01 10.41
N GLU A 266 -13.92 -11.87 10.57
CA GLU A 266 -14.77 -12.78 11.33
C GLU A 266 -14.69 -14.20 10.77
N ASP A 267 -14.70 -14.38 9.44
CA ASP A 267 -14.57 -15.69 8.79
C ASP A 267 -13.21 -16.33 9.10
N LEU A 268 -12.13 -15.53 9.08
CA LEU A 268 -10.77 -16.02 9.38
C LEU A 268 -10.65 -16.56 10.82
N VAL A 269 -11.50 -16.09 11.72
CA VAL A 269 -11.44 -16.42 13.15
C VAL A 269 -12.46 -17.48 13.53
N LEU A 270 -13.72 -17.31 13.11
CA LEU A 270 -14.86 -18.15 13.52
C LEU A 270 -15.03 -19.37 12.60
N ASP A 271 -14.65 -19.28 11.33
CA ASP A 271 -14.73 -20.36 10.33
C ASP A 271 -13.35 -20.64 9.71
N TYR A 272 -12.38 -20.91 10.58
CA TYR A 272 -10.96 -20.97 10.25
C TYR A 272 -10.62 -21.96 9.12
N ASP A 273 -11.00 -23.23 9.26
CA ASP A 273 -10.58 -24.28 8.32
C ASP A 273 -11.21 -24.07 6.93
N SER A 274 -12.46 -23.59 6.87
CA SER A 274 -13.16 -23.19 5.64
C SER A 274 -12.49 -21.98 4.98
N SER A 275 -12.15 -20.96 5.76
CA SER A 275 -11.40 -19.79 5.28
C SER A 275 -10.04 -20.16 4.71
N VAL A 276 -9.31 -21.04 5.38
CA VAL A 276 -8.03 -21.58 4.89
C VAL A 276 -8.25 -22.31 3.56
N ALA A 277 -9.21 -23.23 3.47
CA ALA A 277 -9.51 -23.95 2.24
C ALA A 277 -9.81 -22.99 1.07
N LYS A 278 -10.69 -22.01 1.31
CA LYS A 278 -11.06 -21.00 0.31
C LYS A 278 -9.87 -20.16 -0.17
N ILE A 279 -8.96 -19.79 0.73
CA ILE A 279 -7.73 -19.05 0.36
C ILE A 279 -6.83 -19.94 -0.50
N PHE A 280 -6.62 -21.20 -0.14
CA PHE A 280 -5.70 -22.09 -0.86
C PHE A 280 -6.25 -22.51 -2.22
N ASP A 281 -7.56 -22.76 -2.32
CA ASP A 281 -8.25 -22.96 -3.61
C ASP A 281 -8.08 -21.74 -4.51
N PHE A 282 -8.27 -20.54 -3.94
CA PHE A 282 -8.08 -19.29 -4.67
C PHE A 282 -6.62 -19.10 -5.10
N ILE A 283 -5.63 -19.36 -4.24
CA ILE A 283 -4.21 -19.25 -4.59
C ILE A 283 -3.82 -20.35 -5.60
N GLY A 284 -4.53 -21.47 -5.62
CA GLY A 284 -4.35 -22.59 -6.55
C GLY A 284 -3.15 -23.46 -6.17
N VAL A 285 -2.96 -23.68 -4.86
CA VAL A 285 -1.79 -24.40 -4.32
C VAL A 285 -2.24 -25.24 -3.13
N ASN A 286 -1.55 -26.34 -2.88
CA ASN A 286 -1.67 -27.10 -1.63
C ASN A 286 -0.41 -26.81 -0.81
N GLY A 287 -0.57 -26.14 0.32
CA GLY A 287 0.54 -25.81 1.24
C GLY A 287 0.58 -26.76 2.42
N VAL A 288 1.78 -27.00 2.95
CA VAL A 288 1.95 -27.67 4.25
C VAL A 288 1.85 -26.60 5.33
N HIS A 289 0.88 -26.74 6.24
CA HIS A 289 0.64 -25.82 7.35
C HIS A 289 1.58 -26.12 8.53
N SER A 290 2.88 -25.97 8.31
CA SER A 290 3.93 -26.46 9.21
C SER A 290 4.02 -25.69 10.54
N GLN A 291 3.42 -24.50 10.63
CA GLN A 291 3.47 -23.63 11.81
C GLN A 291 2.07 -23.18 12.28
N LYS A 292 1.06 -24.06 12.19
CA LYS A 292 -0.34 -23.74 12.55
C LYS A 292 -0.44 -23.05 13.92
N TYR A 293 -1.11 -21.89 13.93
CA TYR A 293 -1.34 -21.01 15.09
C TYR A 293 -0.12 -20.31 15.70
N LYS A 294 1.05 -20.39 15.05
CA LYS A 294 2.26 -19.72 15.54
C LYS A 294 2.20 -18.21 15.35
N PHE A 295 1.67 -17.75 14.22
CA PHE A 295 1.63 -16.33 13.87
C PHE A 295 0.21 -15.78 13.98
N PHE A 296 -0.79 -16.55 13.57
CA PHE A 296 -2.20 -16.19 13.68
C PHE A 296 -2.95 -17.21 14.54
N ASN A 297 -3.36 -16.77 15.73
CA ASN A 297 -4.16 -17.57 16.64
C ASN A 297 -5.64 -17.10 16.63
N PRO A 298 -6.57 -17.90 16.07
CA PRO A 298 -7.99 -17.55 16.04
C PRO A 298 -8.58 -17.33 17.42
N ASN A 299 -8.23 -18.16 18.41
CA ASN A 299 -8.77 -18.05 19.77
C ASN A 299 -8.37 -16.73 20.44
N ALA A 300 -7.11 -16.30 20.24
CA ALA A 300 -6.68 -14.99 20.72
C ALA A 300 -7.35 -13.84 19.96
N SER A 301 -7.57 -14.03 18.65
CA SER A 301 -8.17 -13.02 17.77
C SER A 301 -9.67 -12.85 18.00
N ALA A 302 -10.37 -13.88 18.50
CA ALA A 302 -11.80 -13.86 18.82
C ALA A 302 -12.17 -12.76 19.84
N ALA A 303 -11.24 -12.37 20.72
CA ALA A 303 -11.43 -11.23 21.63
C ALA A 303 -11.59 -9.87 20.92
N ASN A 304 -11.30 -9.81 19.62
CA ASN A 304 -11.49 -8.63 18.79
C ASN A 304 -12.78 -8.67 17.96
N ILE A 305 -13.65 -9.67 18.14
CA ILE A 305 -14.92 -9.78 17.42
C ILE A 305 -16.06 -9.43 18.37
N GLY A 306 -17.01 -8.62 17.89
CA GLY A 306 -18.17 -8.19 18.68
C GLY A 306 -17.84 -7.17 19.77
N LEU A 307 -16.76 -6.40 19.62
CA LEU A 307 -16.39 -5.29 20.51
C LEU A 307 -17.54 -4.29 20.64
N TRP A 308 -18.30 -4.12 19.56
CA TRP A 308 -19.45 -3.23 19.52
C TRP A 308 -20.55 -3.58 20.53
N LYS A 309 -20.67 -4.85 20.96
CA LYS A 309 -21.68 -5.28 21.95
C LYS A 309 -21.50 -4.61 23.31
N GLU A 310 -20.24 -4.37 23.69
CA GLU A 310 -19.86 -3.76 24.97
C GLU A 310 -19.46 -2.28 24.82
N TYR A 311 -19.68 -1.68 23.65
CA TYR A 311 -19.33 -0.28 23.42
C TYR A 311 -20.27 0.65 24.18
N HIS A 312 -19.74 1.65 24.88
CA HIS A 312 -20.52 2.51 25.78
C HIS A 312 -21.65 3.29 25.10
N ASN A 313 -21.51 3.64 23.82
CA ASN A 313 -22.53 4.32 23.04
C ASN A 313 -23.20 3.36 22.04
N GLN A 314 -24.23 2.67 22.51
CA GLN A 314 -25.00 1.72 21.69
C GLN A 314 -25.87 2.39 20.62
N GLU A 315 -26.24 3.66 20.78
CA GLU A 315 -26.99 4.41 19.77
C GLU A 315 -26.21 4.51 18.46
N VAL A 316 -24.90 4.80 18.55
CA VAL A 316 -24.00 4.82 17.38
C VAL A 316 -23.89 3.44 16.73
N MET A 317 -23.84 2.37 17.51
CA MET A 317 -23.78 0.99 16.97
C MET A 317 -25.06 0.65 16.20
N GLN A 318 -26.22 1.05 16.74
CA GLN A 318 -27.50 0.87 16.08
C GLN A 318 -27.62 1.72 14.81
N GLU A 319 -27.13 2.96 14.83
CA GLU A 319 -27.13 3.82 13.65
C GLU A 319 -26.27 3.23 12.53
N ILE A 320 -25.06 2.76 12.85
CA ILE A 320 -24.19 2.06 11.89
C ILE A 320 -24.90 0.82 11.33
N ALA A 321 -25.48 -0.02 12.19
CA ALA A 321 -26.17 -1.24 11.78
C ALA A 321 -27.37 -0.96 10.86
N ASN A 322 -28.14 0.10 11.14
CA ASN A 322 -29.31 0.46 10.35
C ASN A 322 -28.94 1.07 8.99
N MET A 323 -27.85 1.83 8.93
CA MET A 323 -27.48 2.59 7.73
C MET A 323 -26.62 1.81 6.74
N ILE A 324 -25.84 0.85 7.22
CA ILE A 324 -24.98 -0.01 6.39
C ILE A 324 -25.08 -1.50 6.81
N PRO A 325 -26.31 -2.07 6.87
CA PRO A 325 -26.55 -3.44 7.34
C PRO A 325 -25.83 -4.48 6.49
N GLU A 326 -25.59 -4.22 5.20
CA GLU A 326 -24.95 -5.14 4.28
C GLU A 326 -23.47 -5.44 4.58
N TYR A 327 -22.84 -4.64 5.46
CA TYR A 327 -21.48 -4.87 5.94
C TYR A 327 -21.43 -5.42 7.38
N CYS A 328 -22.55 -5.46 8.08
CA CYS A 328 -22.61 -5.96 9.45
C CYS A 328 -22.64 -7.49 9.46
N ILE A 329 -21.93 -8.09 10.41
CA ILE A 329 -21.89 -9.53 10.60
C ILE A 329 -22.80 -9.90 11.79
N ASP A 330 -23.67 -10.87 11.57
CA ASP A 330 -24.52 -11.43 12.62
C ASP A 330 -23.72 -12.49 13.40
N ILE A 331 -23.41 -12.17 14.67
CA ILE A 331 -22.56 -12.98 15.57
C ILE A 331 -23.13 -13.04 16.98
#